data_AF-A0A9L0TEH9-F1
#
_entry.id   AF-A0A9L0TEH9-F1
#
_cell.length_a   1.000
_cell.length_b   1.000
_cell.length_c   1.000
_cell.angle_alpha   90.00
_cell.angle_beta   90.00
_cell.angle_gamma   90.00
#
_symmetry.space_group_name_H-M   'P 1'
#
loop_
_entity.id
_entity.type
_entity.pdbx_description
1 polymer ?
#
loop_
_entity_poly.entity_id
_entity_poly.type
_entity_poly.pdbx_seq_one_letter_code
_entity_poly.pdbx_strand_id
1 'polypeptide(L)'
;GKGVLRAWSVGTTTTDKALVAAVVCPQTVQENYSECTPKCGPGFKHRIVLCKSSDLAKTFPAAQCPEESKPPVRIRCSLGRCPPPRWVTGDWGQCSAQCGLGQQMRTVQCLSYTGQASSDCPETVRPPSMQQCESKCDSTPISNTEECKDVNKVAYCPLVLKFKFCSRAYFRQMCCKTCQGH
;
A
#
# COMPACT_ATOMS: atom_id res chain seq x y z
N GLY A 1 -15.28 -84.62 40.35
CA GLY A 1 -14.04 -85.26 40.82
C GLY A 1 -13.14 -84.20 41.42
N LYS A 2 -12.64 -84.44 42.63
CA LYS A 2 -11.64 -83.60 43.32
C LYS A 2 -10.26 -83.76 42.67
N GLY A 3 -9.43 -82.73 42.82
CA GLY A 3 -7.96 -82.83 42.82
C GLY A 3 -7.27 -81.91 41.81
N VAL A 4 -6.13 -81.25 42.07
CA VAL A 4 -5.21 -81.16 43.22
C VAL A 4 -4.26 -79.96 42.90
N LEU A 5 -3.95 -79.15 43.93
CA LEU A 5 -2.71 -78.38 44.26
C LEU A 5 -1.82 -77.84 43.11
N ARG A 6 -1.28 -76.61 43.18
CA ARG A 6 -0.16 -76.26 44.10
C ARG A 6 -0.03 -74.75 44.30
N ALA A 7 0.12 -74.37 45.56
CA ALA A 7 0.82 -73.15 45.95
C ALA A 7 2.34 -73.39 45.84
N TRP A 8 3.08 -72.39 45.36
CA TRP A 8 4.48 -72.18 45.69
C TRP A 8 4.65 -70.72 46.10
N SER A 9 5.19 -70.54 47.30
CA SER A 9 5.55 -69.27 47.89
C SER A 9 7.06 -69.25 48.05
N VAL A 10 7.78 -68.39 47.33
CA VAL A 10 9.09 -67.80 47.70
C VAL A 10 9.23 -66.58 46.77
N GLY A 11 9.25 -65.32 47.19
CA GLY A 11 10.07 -64.71 48.22
C GLY A 11 11.33 -64.14 47.56
N THR A 12 11.42 -62.82 47.35
CA THR A 12 12.60 -61.96 47.58
C THR A 12 12.42 -60.58 46.96
N THR A 13 12.22 -59.59 47.85
CA THR A 13 12.94 -58.30 47.88
C THR A 13 13.62 -57.82 46.60
N THR A 14 13.04 -56.84 45.90
CA THR A 14 13.77 -55.62 45.50
C THR A 14 12.79 -54.52 45.09
N THR A 15 12.80 -53.42 45.86
CA THR A 15 12.39 -52.06 45.47
C THR A 15 11.11 -51.88 44.66
N ASP A 16 10.05 -51.57 45.40
CA ASP A 16 9.04 -50.58 45.02
C ASP A 16 9.71 -49.34 44.39
N LYS A 17 9.71 -49.32 43.06
CA LYS A 17 9.77 -48.14 42.18
C LYS A 17 9.60 -48.67 40.76
N ALA A 18 8.48 -49.35 40.50
CA ALA A 18 7.90 -49.20 39.19
C ALA A 18 7.64 -47.70 39.06
N LEU A 19 8.55 -46.98 38.39
CA LEU A 19 8.19 -45.73 37.75
C LEU A 19 6.99 -46.14 36.90
N VAL A 20 5.78 -45.91 37.41
CA VAL A 20 4.69 -45.52 36.56
C VAL A 20 5.22 -44.24 35.94
N ALA A 21 5.96 -44.37 34.83
CA ALA A 21 6.20 -43.26 33.95
C ALA A 21 4.79 -42.82 33.65
N ALA A 22 4.36 -41.73 34.29
CA ALA A 22 3.03 -41.19 34.12
C ALA A 22 2.84 -41.17 32.61
N VAL A 23 1.88 -41.97 32.11
CA VAL A 23 1.61 -42.00 30.68
C VAL A 23 1.09 -40.60 30.40
N VAL A 24 1.98 -39.75 29.92
CA VAL A 24 1.69 -38.36 29.71
C VAL A 24 0.82 -38.31 28.47
N CYS A 25 -0.48 -38.30 28.69
CA CYS A 25 -1.45 -38.29 27.61
C CYS A 25 -1.33 -36.96 26.84
N PRO A 26 -1.21 -37.00 25.51
CA PRO A 26 -1.26 -35.80 24.69
C PRO A 26 -2.65 -35.15 24.76
N GLN A 27 -2.69 -33.85 24.98
CA GLN A 27 -3.87 -33.00 25.07
C GLN A 27 -3.77 -31.84 24.08
N THR A 28 -4.93 -31.46 23.53
CA THR A 28 -5.04 -30.33 22.62
C THR A 28 -5.08 -29.02 23.41
N VAL A 29 -4.11 -28.15 23.15
CA VAL A 29 -4.02 -26.80 23.74
C VAL A 29 -4.31 -25.78 22.64
N GLN A 30 -5.21 -24.84 22.94
CA GLN A 30 -5.63 -23.80 22.00
C GLN A 30 -5.20 -22.44 22.53
N GLU A 31 -4.58 -21.66 21.65
CA GLU A 31 -4.33 -20.24 21.89
C GLU A 31 -5.56 -19.41 21.51
N ASN A 32 -5.54 -18.14 21.90
CA ASN A 32 -6.54 -17.17 21.47
C ASN A 32 -6.50 -16.96 19.95
N TYR A 33 -7.66 -16.65 19.38
CA TYR A 33 -7.71 -16.21 17.99
C TYR A 33 -6.99 -14.87 17.82
N SER A 34 -6.28 -14.76 16.70
CA SER A 34 -5.80 -13.51 16.16
C SER A 34 -6.97 -12.55 15.93
N GLU A 35 -6.62 -11.29 15.70
CA GLU A 35 -7.58 -10.35 15.15
C GLU A 35 -8.03 -10.81 13.75
N CYS A 36 -9.24 -10.39 13.37
CA CYS A 36 -9.76 -10.64 12.03
C CYS A 36 -8.96 -9.85 11.00
N THR A 37 -8.66 -10.48 9.87
CA THR A 37 -8.01 -9.87 8.72
C THR A 37 -8.81 -10.17 7.46
N PRO A 38 -9.13 -9.16 6.61
CA PRO A 38 -8.84 -7.74 6.78
C PRO A 38 -9.61 -7.06 7.94
N LYS A 39 -9.22 -5.82 8.29
CA LYS A 39 -9.81 -5.03 9.39
C LYS A 39 -11.22 -4.49 9.11
N CYS A 40 -11.82 -4.88 8.00
CA CYS A 40 -13.17 -4.55 7.58
C CYS A 40 -13.67 -5.66 6.64
N GLY A 41 -14.98 -5.79 6.46
CA GLY A 41 -15.57 -6.74 5.54
C GLY A 41 -15.36 -8.21 5.93
N PRO A 42 -15.54 -9.14 4.98
CA PRO A 42 -15.37 -10.57 5.23
C PRO A 42 -13.89 -10.94 5.33
N GLY A 43 -13.56 -11.79 6.29
CA GLY A 43 -12.18 -12.16 6.56
C GLY A 43 -12.06 -13.45 7.37
N PHE A 44 -10.86 -13.68 7.88
CA PHE A 44 -10.56 -14.83 8.73
C PHE A 44 -9.72 -14.42 9.94
N LYS A 45 -9.90 -15.17 11.02
CA LYS A 45 -8.99 -15.17 12.16
C LYS A 45 -8.43 -16.56 12.40
N HIS A 46 -7.19 -16.60 12.89
CA HIS A 46 -6.41 -17.81 13.04
C HIS A 46 -6.03 -18.00 14.51
N ARG A 47 -5.87 -19.23 14.96
CA ARG A 47 -5.28 -19.53 16.27
C ARG A 47 -4.30 -20.67 16.15
N ILE A 48 -3.42 -20.78 17.13
CA ILE A 48 -2.49 -21.89 17.22
C ILE A 48 -3.16 -23.01 18.02
N VAL A 49 -3.03 -24.24 17.52
CA VAL A 49 -3.50 -25.45 18.19
C VAL A 49 -2.31 -26.40 18.27
N LEU A 50 -1.88 -26.69 19.50
CA LEU A 50 -0.72 -27.53 19.79
C LEU A 50 -1.16 -28.82 20.46
N CYS A 51 -0.45 -29.90 20.17
CA CYS A 51 -0.56 -31.13 20.92
C CYS A 51 0.50 -31.10 22.01
N LYS A 52 0.11 -31.05 23.28
CA LYS A 52 1.05 -30.97 24.40
C LYS A 52 0.77 -32.06 25.43
N SER A 53 1.75 -32.36 26.27
CA SER A 53 1.55 -33.19 27.45
C SER A 53 0.52 -32.61 28.41
N SER A 54 -0.04 -33.46 29.27
CA SER A 54 -0.95 -33.03 30.35
C SER A 54 -0.33 -32.02 31.33
N ASP A 55 0.99 -32.01 31.49
CA ASP A 55 1.74 -31.02 32.29
C ASP A 55 2.22 -29.81 31.47
N LEU A 56 1.83 -29.73 30.18
CA LEU A 56 2.19 -28.69 29.21
C LEU A 56 3.69 -28.53 28.91
N ALA A 57 4.55 -29.40 29.46
CA ALA A 57 6.01 -29.30 29.32
C ALA A 57 6.53 -29.75 27.95
N LYS A 58 5.91 -30.78 27.36
CA LYS A 58 6.33 -31.39 26.10
C LYS A 58 5.33 -31.10 24.99
N THR A 59 5.82 -30.63 23.85
CA THR A 59 5.01 -30.47 22.62
C THR A 59 5.23 -31.67 21.71
N PHE A 60 4.14 -32.24 21.21
CA PHE A 60 4.11 -33.43 20.35
C PHE A 60 3.68 -33.08 18.92
N PRO A 61 3.96 -33.96 17.94
CA PRO A 61 3.38 -33.85 16.60
C PRO A 61 1.84 -33.85 16.66
N ALA A 62 1.22 -33.08 15.77
CA ALA A 62 -0.24 -32.90 15.77
C ALA A 62 -1.04 -34.20 15.66
N ALA A 63 -0.48 -35.24 15.03
CA ALA A 63 -1.11 -36.55 14.85
C ALA A 63 -1.26 -37.37 16.14
N GLN A 64 -0.56 -37.00 17.22
CA GLN A 64 -0.66 -37.69 18.51
C GLN A 64 -1.88 -37.27 19.33
N CYS A 65 -2.52 -36.16 18.97
CA CYS A 65 -3.77 -35.73 19.58
C CYS A 65 -4.96 -36.18 18.71
N PRO A 66 -6.08 -36.64 19.31
CA PRO A 66 -7.26 -37.07 18.57
C PRO A 66 -7.82 -35.97 17.66
N GLU A 67 -8.06 -36.31 16.41
CA GLU A 67 -8.51 -35.35 15.40
C GLU A 67 -9.95 -34.87 15.67
N GLU A 68 -10.83 -35.71 16.25
CA GLU A 68 -12.22 -35.36 16.53
C GLU A 68 -12.38 -34.20 17.53
N SER A 69 -11.37 -33.96 18.36
CA SER A 69 -11.37 -32.91 19.38
C SER A 69 -10.62 -31.66 18.95
N LYS A 70 -10.05 -31.64 17.75
CA LYS A 70 -9.18 -30.54 17.32
C LYS A 70 -10.03 -29.31 16.96
N PRO A 71 -9.86 -28.21 17.68
CA PRO A 71 -10.72 -27.05 17.49
C PRO A 71 -10.23 -26.30 16.24
N PRO A 72 -11.10 -25.58 15.49
CA PRO A 72 -10.74 -25.04 14.18
C PRO A 72 -9.62 -24.00 14.26
N VAL A 73 -8.56 -24.21 13.49
CA VAL A 73 -7.39 -23.32 13.39
C VAL A 73 -7.77 -21.99 12.73
N ARG A 74 -8.70 -22.01 11.77
CA ARG A 74 -9.14 -20.85 10.99
C ARG A 74 -10.65 -20.75 11.01
N ILE A 75 -11.19 -19.59 11.36
CA ILE A 75 -12.63 -19.33 11.31
C ILE A 75 -12.95 -18.05 10.56
N ARG A 76 -14.12 -18.02 9.92
CA ARG A 76 -14.63 -16.83 9.23
C ARG A 76 -15.00 -15.75 10.25
N CYS A 77 -14.76 -14.51 9.87
CA CYS A 77 -15.22 -13.33 10.59
C CYS A 77 -15.74 -12.31 9.58
N SER A 78 -16.59 -11.39 10.04
CA SER A 78 -17.12 -10.31 9.22
C SER A 78 -17.16 -9.05 10.07
N LEU A 79 -16.36 -8.07 9.68
CA LEU A 79 -16.30 -6.76 10.32
C LEU A 79 -17.19 -5.77 9.56
N GLY A 80 -17.25 -4.53 10.04
CA GLY A 80 -17.99 -3.45 9.36
C GLY A 80 -17.55 -3.25 7.91
N ARG A 81 -18.37 -2.54 7.12
CA ARG A 81 -18.07 -2.29 5.70
C ARG A 81 -16.70 -1.62 5.55
N CYS A 82 -15.96 -2.05 4.54
CA CYS A 82 -14.69 -1.42 4.22
C CYS A 82 -14.90 0.02 3.75
N PRO A 83 -13.95 0.94 4.04
CA PRO A 83 -13.97 2.27 3.47
C PRO A 83 -14.05 2.16 1.94
N PRO A 84 -14.89 2.98 1.29
CA PRO A 84 -14.99 2.98 -0.16
C PRO A 84 -13.65 3.42 -0.77
N PRO A 85 -13.39 3.03 -2.03
CA PRO A 85 -12.22 3.53 -2.75
C PRO A 85 -12.32 5.04 -2.96
N ARG A 86 -11.17 5.70 -3.04
CA ARG A 86 -11.06 7.15 -3.17
C ARG A 86 -10.04 7.54 -4.22
N TRP A 87 -10.26 8.70 -4.82
CA TRP A 87 -9.25 9.33 -5.67
C TRP A 87 -8.05 9.76 -4.83
N VAL A 88 -6.88 9.37 -5.29
CA VAL A 88 -5.59 9.78 -4.73
C VAL A 88 -4.81 10.45 -5.84
N THR A 89 -4.28 11.64 -5.54
CA THR A 89 -3.51 12.45 -6.48
C THR A 89 -2.05 12.44 -6.09
N GLY A 90 -1.16 12.28 -7.05
CA GLY A 90 0.26 12.60 -6.87
C GLY A 90 0.52 14.09 -6.96
N ASP A 91 1.77 14.46 -6.78
CA ASP A 91 2.24 15.83 -6.98
C ASP A 91 2.13 16.24 -8.45
N TRP A 92 2.04 17.55 -8.67
CA TRP A 92 2.14 18.12 -10.00
C TRP A 92 3.56 17.94 -10.54
N GLY A 93 3.66 17.46 -11.77
CA GLY A 93 4.90 17.45 -12.53
C GLY A 93 5.36 18.85 -12.91
N GLN A 94 6.49 18.92 -13.61
CA GLN A 94 7.02 20.19 -14.09
C GLN A 94 6.08 20.84 -15.10
N CYS A 95 6.11 22.18 -15.14
CA CYS A 95 5.40 22.94 -16.15
C CYS A 95 6.00 22.64 -17.53
N SER A 96 5.14 22.39 -18.52
CA SER A 96 5.56 22.12 -19.90
C SER A 96 6.29 23.29 -20.54
N ALA A 97 6.05 24.51 -20.05
CA ALA A 97 6.72 25.72 -20.50
C ALA A 97 7.89 26.05 -19.58
N GLN A 98 9.07 26.28 -20.16
CA GLN A 98 10.24 26.76 -19.43
C GLN A 98 10.07 28.20 -18.95
N CYS A 99 9.22 28.97 -19.63
CA CYS A 99 8.90 30.35 -19.29
C CYS A 99 7.47 30.69 -19.75
N GLY A 100 6.74 31.51 -19.00
CA GLY A 100 5.36 31.89 -19.31
C GLY A 100 4.34 30.78 -19.01
N LEU A 101 3.23 30.79 -19.75
CA LEU A 101 2.11 29.86 -19.53
C LEU A 101 2.38 28.48 -20.13
N GLY A 102 2.16 27.45 -19.33
CA GLY A 102 2.25 26.05 -19.75
C GLY A 102 1.19 25.19 -19.07
N GLN A 103 1.36 23.87 -19.19
CA GLN A 103 0.53 22.87 -18.53
C GLN A 103 1.38 21.94 -17.69
N GLN A 104 0.85 21.50 -16.56
CA GLN A 104 1.46 20.46 -15.74
C GLN A 104 0.46 19.33 -15.54
N MET A 105 1.00 18.13 -15.41
CA MET A 105 0.24 16.89 -15.25
C MET A 105 0.53 16.28 -13.89
N ARG A 106 -0.46 15.60 -13.31
CA ARG A 106 -0.29 14.79 -12.11
C ARG A 106 -0.93 13.42 -12.28
N THR A 107 -0.51 12.47 -11.46
CA THR A 107 -1.18 11.17 -11.38
C THR A 107 -2.49 11.32 -10.62
N VAL A 108 -3.53 10.67 -11.12
CA VAL A 108 -4.85 10.58 -10.47
C VAL A 108 -5.29 9.13 -10.56
N GLN A 109 -5.33 8.44 -9.41
CA GLN A 109 -5.64 7.02 -9.33
C GLN A 109 -6.78 6.78 -8.35
N CYS A 110 -7.70 5.89 -8.71
CA CYS A 110 -8.71 5.40 -7.79
C CYS A 110 -8.12 4.23 -7.02
N LEU A 111 -7.98 4.38 -5.70
CA LEU A 111 -7.37 3.37 -4.84
C LEU A 111 -8.37 2.89 -3.78
N SER A 112 -8.37 1.58 -3.53
CA SER A 112 -9.06 0.97 -2.41
C SER A 112 -8.41 1.35 -1.08
N TYR A 113 -9.08 1.03 0.04
CA TYR A 113 -8.50 1.22 1.37
C TYR A 113 -7.21 0.43 1.62
N THR A 114 -6.93 -0.62 0.83
CA THR A 114 -5.68 -1.40 0.86
C THR A 114 -4.59 -0.83 -0.05
N GLY A 115 -4.87 0.26 -0.77
CA GLY A 115 -3.93 0.86 -1.73
C GLY A 115 -3.89 0.17 -3.10
N GLN A 116 -4.81 -0.75 -3.37
CA GLN A 116 -4.92 -1.42 -4.68
C GLN A 116 -5.73 -0.55 -5.65
N ALA A 117 -5.42 -0.62 -6.93
CA ALA A 117 -6.20 0.08 -7.97
C ALA A 117 -7.65 -0.44 -7.99
N SER A 118 -8.60 0.49 -8.09
CA SER A 118 -10.04 0.23 -8.18
C SER A 118 -10.65 1.09 -9.28
N SER A 119 -11.84 0.72 -9.74
CA SER A 119 -12.68 1.49 -10.67
C SER A 119 -13.96 2.02 -10.03
N ASP A 120 -14.15 1.81 -8.73
CA ASP A 120 -15.44 2.11 -8.07
C ASP A 120 -15.49 3.51 -7.46
N CYS A 121 -14.50 4.36 -7.77
CA CYS A 121 -14.54 5.75 -7.37
C CYS A 121 -15.55 6.54 -8.21
N PRO A 122 -16.34 7.45 -7.61
CA PRO A 122 -17.25 8.28 -8.38
C PRO A 122 -16.49 9.24 -9.29
N GLU A 123 -16.76 9.19 -10.59
CA GLU A 123 -16.13 10.08 -11.59
C GLU A 123 -16.49 11.55 -11.39
N THR A 124 -17.64 11.85 -10.77
CA THR A 124 -18.09 13.22 -10.48
C THR A 124 -17.16 13.98 -9.54
N VAL A 125 -16.38 13.28 -8.73
CA VAL A 125 -15.41 13.85 -7.78
C VAL A 125 -13.97 13.61 -8.23
N ARG A 126 -13.75 13.17 -9.47
CA ARG A 126 -12.41 12.91 -10.00
C ARG A 126 -11.62 14.22 -10.11
N PRO A 127 -10.48 14.34 -9.41
CA PRO A 127 -9.64 15.53 -9.51
C PRO A 127 -9.05 15.66 -10.92
N PRO A 128 -8.76 16.89 -11.39
CA PRO A 128 -8.14 17.10 -12.70
C PRO A 128 -6.74 16.49 -12.73
N SER A 129 -6.40 15.79 -13.82
CA SER A 129 -5.06 15.25 -14.07
C SER A 129 -4.12 16.27 -14.73
N MET A 130 -4.65 17.40 -15.20
CA MET A 130 -3.93 18.45 -15.90
C MET A 130 -4.40 19.82 -15.40
N GLN A 131 -3.47 20.75 -15.21
CA GLN A 131 -3.79 22.14 -14.92
C GLN A 131 -2.82 23.10 -15.60
N GLN A 132 -3.22 24.36 -15.70
CA GLN A 132 -2.34 25.43 -16.17
C GLN A 132 -1.30 25.79 -15.11
N CYS A 133 -0.10 26.14 -15.56
CA CYS A 133 1.01 26.61 -14.74
C CYS A 133 1.66 27.82 -15.40
N GLU A 134 2.38 28.61 -14.60
CA GLU A 134 3.15 29.77 -15.08
C GLU A 134 4.59 29.68 -14.55
N SER A 135 5.54 29.56 -15.48
CA SER A 135 6.96 29.56 -15.18
C SER A 135 7.50 31.00 -15.26
N LYS A 136 8.26 31.43 -14.26
CA LYS A 136 8.88 32.76 -14.28
C LYS A 136 9.87 32.84 -15.44
N CYS A 137 9.67 33.81 -16.32
CA CYS A 137 10.67 34.16 -17.32
C CYS A 137 11.76 34.98 -16.62
N ASP A 138 12.96 34.43 -16.46
CA ASP A 138 14.08 35.28 -16.08
C ASP A 138 14.39 36.20 -17.27
N SER A 139 14.23 37.50 -17.05
CA SER A 139 14.49 38.52 -18.06
C SER A 139 15.97 38.91 -18.03
N THR A 140 16.86 37.94 -17.85
CA THR A 140 18.28 38.15 -18.01
C THR A 140 18.61 37.87 -19.47
N PRO A 141 19.10 38.86 -20.23
CA PRO A 141 19.62 38.58 -21.55
C PRO A 141 20.78 37.62 -21.34
N ILE A 142 20.72 36.46 -22.00
CA ILE A 142 21.92 35.70 -22.33
C ILE A 142 22.92 36.74 -22.81
N SER A 143 24.05 36.86 -22.12
CA SER A 143 25.15 37.74 -22.48
C SER A 143 25.74 37.25 -23.80
N ASN A 144 25.06 37.55 -24.89
CA ASN A 144 25.66 37.69 -26.18
C ASN A 144 25.22 39.05 -26.65
N THR A 145 26.22 39.85 -27.00
CA THR A 145 26.12 41.01 -27.88
C THR A 145 25.44 40.61 -29.20
N GLU A 146 24.17 40.26 -29.15
CA GLU A 146 23.33 40.13 -30.32
C GLU A 146 22.56 41.44 -30.43
N GLU A 147 23.00 42.24 -31.39
CA GLU A 147 22.33 43.45 -31.84
C GLU A 147 20.81 43.24 -31.87
N CYS A 148 20.08 44.18 -31.28
CA CYS A 148 18.64 44.38 -31.43
C CYS A 148 18.17 44.00 -32.86
N LYS A 149 17.39 42.93 -33.00
CA LYS A 149 16.90 42.39 -34.28
C LYS A 149 15.40 42.11 -34.20
N ASP A 150 14.72 42.30 -35.31
CA ASP A 150 13.30 41.94 -35.47
C ASP A 150 13.20 40.46 -35.84
N VAL A 151 12.41 39.70 -35.08
CA VAL A 151 12.17 38.26 -35.26
C VAL A 151 11.45 37.98 -36.59
N ASN A 152 10.51 38.84 -37.00
CA ASN A 152 9.81 38.71 -38.28
C ASN A 152 9.52 40.09 -38.89
N LYS A 153 10.42 40.49 -39.80
CA LYS A 153 10.45 41.79 -40.46
C LYS A 153 9.36 42.01 -41.51
N VAL A 154 8.81 40.93 -42.09
CA VAL A 154 7.98 41.02 -43.31
C VAL A 154 6.52 41.28 -42.98
N ALA A 155 5.97 40.60 -41.97
CA ALA A 155 4.56 40.68 -41.66
C ALA A 155 4.31 41.04 -40.19
N TYR A 156 4.95 40.35 -39.27
CA TYR A 156 4.60 40.45 -37.86
C TYR A 156 4.98 41.81 -37.25
N CYS A 157 6.24 42.24 -37.36
CA CYS A 157 6.69 43.49 -36.77
C CYS A 157 6.04 44.74 -37.38
N PRO A 158 5.82 44.84 -38.70
CA PRO A 158 5.02 45.92 -39.27
C PRO A 158 3.60 46.01 -38.70
N LEU A 159 2.95 44.86 -38.41
CA LEU A 159 1.63 44.85 -37.76
C LEU A 159 1.71 45.31 -36.30
N VAL A 160 2.75 44.92 -35.56
CA VAL A 160 3.00 45.38 -34.19
C VAL A 160 3.10 46.90 -34.12
N LEU A 161 3.83 47.53 -35.05
CA LEU A 161 3.93 48.98 -35.15
C LEU A 161 2.59 49.61 -35.57
N LYS A 162 1.95 49.06 -36.62
CA LYS A 162 0.68 49.56 -37.17
C LYS A 162 -0.45 49.57 -36.13
N PHE A 163 -0.50 48.55 -35.27
CA PHE A 163 -1.51 48.42 -34.22
C PHE A 163 -1.04 48.93 -32.84
N LYS A 164 0.07 49.69 -32.78
CA LYS A 164 0.57 50.34 -31.54
C LYS A 164 0.83 49.37 -30.38
N PHE A 165 1.26 48.15 -30.70
CA PHE A 165 1.62 47.15 -29.69
C PHE A 165 3.04 47.32 -29.13
N CYS A 166 3.82 48.25 -29.67
CA CYS A 166 5.14 48.62 -29.15
C CYS A 166 5.13 49.11 -27.69
N SER A 167 3.99 49.44 -27.09
CA SER A 167 3.91 49.78 -25.66
C SER A 167 4.11 48.58 -24.73
N ARG A 168 4.04 47.34 -25.22
CA ARG A 168 4.19 46.13 -24.40
C ARG A 168 5.58 45.53 -24.57
N ALA A 169 6.22 45.20 -23.45
CA ALA A 169 7.60 44.70 -23.39
C ALA A 169 7.83 43.46 -24.29
N TYR A 170 6.87 42.54 -24.34
CA TYR A 170 6.94 41.35 -25.20
C TYR A 170 7.14 41.71 -26.68
N PHE A 171 6.34 42.65 -27.19
CA PHE A 171 6.45 43.05 -28.59
C PHE A 171 7.72 43.87 -28.86
N ARG A 172 8.23 44.64 -27.89
CA ARG A 172 9.53 45.32 -27.99
C ARG A 172 10.70 44.35 -28.06
N GLN A 173 10.64 43.23 -27.34
CA GLN A 173 11.68 42.19 -27.41
C GLN A 173 11.70 41.49 -28.77
N MET A 174 10.53 41.18 -29.32
CA MET A 174 10.41 40.46 -30.60
C MET A 174 10.61 41.37 -31.84
N CYS A 175 10.32 42.66 -31.72
CA CYS A 175 10.34 43.64 -32.81
C CYS A 175 11.15 44.88 -32.43
N CYS A 176 12.37 44.62 -31.95
CA CYS A 176 13.23 45.63 -31.34
C CYS A 176 13.59 46.80 -32.28
N LYS A 177 13.93 46.54 -33.56
CA LYS A 177 14.22 47.62 -34.54
C LYS A 177 12.94 48.32 -34.98
N THR A 178 11.86 47.56 -35.19
CA THR A 178 10.59 48.12 -35.63
C THR A 178 9.93 49.02 -34.57
N CYS A 179 10.12 48.73 -33.28
CA CYS A 179 9.62 49.54 -32.16
C CYS A 179 10.64 50.58 -31.64
N GLN A 180 11.77 50.76 -32.33
CA GLN A 180 12.81 51.71 -31.90
C GLN A 180 12.31 53.15 -32.07
N GLY A 181 11.89 53.79 -30.97
CA GLY A 181 11.38 55.16 -30.95
C GLY A 181 9.85 55.31 -30.80
N HIS A 182 9.12 54.24 -30.49
CA HIS A 182 7.66 54.22 -30.27
C HIS A 182 7.27 53.58 -28.94
#